data_AF-A0A5B1QXS7-F1
#
_entry.id   AF-A0A5B1QXS7-F1
#
_cell.length_a   1.000
_cell.length_b   1.000
_cell.length_c   1.000
_cell.angle_alpha   90.00
_cell.angle_beta   90.00
_cell.angle_gamma   90.00
#
_symmetry.space_group_name_H-M   'P 1'
#
loop_
_entity.id
_entity.type
_entity.pdbx_description
1 polymer ?
#
loop_
_entity_poly.entity_id
_entity_poly.type
_entity_poly.pdbx_seq_one_letter_code
_entity_poly.pdbx_strand_id
1 'polypeptide(L)'
;MPRGTFDTLLYDELILHIFSYLPWADLCAVQATNRNWSRLSADNQLWKSLYLTEYGRSRLRGGRGFIGRADGREIKPLPGRAHADELKNWKAMFRISTNWRTGRCDISKVEDEMQAFAQNDSLDTQSLNGSEQQLAGKTHMLLTGHFTIVASSQPSVSPAITFITPTSHTTTIHAKCMRVQRPVQITALAVDQSPPSTSFTRIAVCLSNGELQVFEQHGVHLQTSSRKHYYIPPARTPRTTPILQVAYHHPVLATLSEKFHLSIYDASSESMKLVHCLTSFTCFPPASMVLSTPEPSTHRLVLTYASPVYPEHWSVGVTEVILNSASSSLSSTSSDASATSAIRLVSTRSSRAFDLPPGWLDAAKLAALHEQWGRKVFEVAGTQTDGRWVILAPSDSVAPHTPSTSSSGASSPYTDMPLQLYRISFPSATANSTATPKLTFVRNLHGHTGPTAALALADGRCVSVGRDGSIWVWDLEAGTGAQVAPAREEEEGSAMEERRALAAKATVVFDERRIISAGVGGVVVRNFDI
;
A
#
# COMPACT_ATOMS: atom_id res chain seq x y z
N MET A 1 -3.26 -47.80 -44.55
CA MET A 1 -2.86 -46.39 -44.54
C MET A 1 -2.79 -45.93 -43.09
N PRO A 2 -1.63 -45.65 -42.51
CA PRO A 2 -1.60 -45.01 -41.19
C PRO A 2 -2.22 -43.62 -41.35
N ARG A 3 -3.28 -43.32 -40.61
CA ARG A 3 -3.84 -41.97 -40.53
C ARG A 3 -2.76 -41.09 -39.91
N GLY A 4 -2.09 -40.29 -40.73
CA GLY A 4 -1.11 -39.33 -40.23
C GLY A 4 -1.79 -38.44 -39.20
N THR A 5 -1.32 -38.51 -37.96
CA THR A 5 -1.77 -37.59 -36.91
C THR A 5 -1.24 -36.20 -37.24
N PHE A 6 -2.03 -35.17 -36.95
CA PHE A 6 -1.72 -33.75 -37.18
C PHE A 6 -0.27 -33.37 -36.80
N ASP A 7 0.23 -33.95 -35.70
CA ASP A 7 1.57 -33.79 -35.12
C ASP A 7 2.72 -34.23 -36.04
N THR A 8 2.46 -35.15 -36.96
CA THR A 8 3.47 -35.69 -37.90
C THR A 8 3.46 -34.98 -39.24
N LEU A 9 2.45 -34.13 -39.49
CA LEU A 9 2.21 -33.47 -40.76
C LEU A 9 2.59 -31.98 -40.74
N LEU A 10 2.65 -31.37 -39.56
CA LEU A 10 2.89 -29.93 -39.40
C LEU A 10 4.17 -29.66 -38.60
N TYR A 11 4.88 -28.61 -38.98
CA TYR A 11 6.00 -28.08 -38.20
C TYR A 11 5.51 -27.45 -36.89
N ASP A 12 6.35 -27.48 -35.85
CA ASP A 12 6.06 -26.92 -34.53
C ASP A 12 5.53 -25.47 -34.59
N GLU A 13 6.07 -24.64 -35.48
CA GLU A 13 5.64 -23.24 -35.65
C GLU A 13 4.19 -23.09 -36.13
N LEU A 14 3.72 -24.01 -36.99
CA LEU A 14 2.33 -24.00 -37.45
C LEU A 14 1.40 -24.45 -36.34
N ILE A 15 1.82 -25.42 -35.53
CA ILE A 15 1.07 -25.87 -34.36
C ILE A 15 0.98 -24.76 -33.32
N LEU A 16 2.09 -24.04 -33.05
CA LEU A 16 2.11 -22.86 -32.18
C LEU A 16 1.22 -21.74 -32.71
N HIS A 17 1.22 -21.51 -34.03
CA HIS A 17 0.33 -20.53 -34.64
C HIS A 17 -1.15 -20.92 -34.45
N ILE A 18 -1.49 -22.20 -34.60
CA ILE A 18 -2.85 -22.70 -34.34
C ILE A 18 -3.22 -22.55 -32.86
N PHE A 19 -2.30 -22.91 -31.96
CA PHE A 19 -2.47 -22.74 -30.51
C PHE A 19 -2.64 -21.27 -30.11
N SER A 20 -2.08 -20.31 -30.87
CA SER A 20 -2.23 -18.88 -30.59
C SER A 20 -3.68 -18.37 -30.70
N TYR A 21 -4.56 -19.10 -31.38
CA TYR A 21 -5.99 -18.79 -31.47
C TYR A 21 -6.85 -19.46 -30.39
N LEU A 22 -6.28 -20.35 -29.58
CA LEU A 22 -7.01 -21.08 -28.55
C LEU A 22 -7.08 -20.28 -27.23
N PRO A 23 -8.21 -20.32 -26.50
CA PRO A 23 -8.28 -19.78 -25.15
C PRO A 23 -7.44 -20.62 -24.17
N TRP A 24 -7.08 -20.03 -23.03
CA TRP A 24 -6.24 -20.69 -22.01
C TRP A 24 -6.83 -22.03 -21.51
N ALA A 25 -8.16 -22.17 -21.48
CA ALA A 25 -8.83 -23.40 -21.06
C ALA A 25 -8.55 -24.56 -22.03
N ASP A 26 -8.63 -24.29 -23.33
CA ASP A 26 -8.36 -25.27 -24.38
C ASP A 26 -6.87 -25.61 -24.44
N LEU A 27 -5.99 -24.61 -24.24
CA LEU A 27 -4.54 -24.86 -24.12
C LEU A 27 -4.18 -25.78 -22.94
N CYS A 28 -4.94 -25.72 -21.84
CA CYS A 28 -4.79 -26.66 -20.74
C CYS A 28 -5.32 -28.05 -21.09
N ALA A 29 -6.44 -28.16 -21.81
CA ALA A 29 -6.98 -29.44 -22.26
C ALA A 29 -6.05 -30.15 -23.28
N VAL A 30 -5.45 -29.38 -24.19
CA VAL A 30 -4.45 -29.82 -25.19
C VAL A 30 -3.22 -30.46 -24.54
N GLN A 31 -2.87 -30.11 -23.30
CA GLN A 31 -1.74 -30.71 -22.59
C GLN A 31 -1.95 -32.20 -22.28
N ALA A 32 -3.20 -32.65 -22.19
CA ALA A 32 -3.52 -34.03 -21.86
C ALA A 32 -3.48 -34.98 -23.09
N THR A 33 -3.31 -34.46 -24.31
CA THR A 33 -3.42 -35.28 -25.52
C THR A 33 -2.15 -36.08 -25.84
N ASN A 34 -0.97 -35.43 -25.84
CA ASN A 34 0.33 -36.02 -26.17
C ASN A 34 1.46 -35.19 -25.55
N ARG A 35 2.64 -35.81 -25.32
CA ARG A 35 3.86 -35.15 -24.84
C ARG A 35 4.30 -33.97 -25.73
N ASN A 36 4.18 -34.09 -27.06
CA ASN A 36 4.56 -32.96 -27.94
C ASN A 36 3.60 -31.77 -27.79
N TRP A 37 2.29 -32.02 -27.75
CA TRP A 37 1.27 -30.99 -27.52
C TRP A 37 1.39 -30.38 -26.13
N SER A 38 1.69 -31.18 -25.10
CA SER A 38 1.98 -30.69 -23.77
C SER A 38 3.17 -29.74 -23.73
N ARG A 39 4.22 -30.00 -24.52
CA ARG A 39 5.39 -29.11 -24.63
C ARG A 39 5.03 -27.81 -25.36
N LEU A 40 4.40 -27.91 -26.53
CA LEU A 40 4.08 -26.75 -27.37
C LEU A 40 3.01 -25.83 -26.76
N SER A 41 1.98 -26.39 -26.14
CA SER A 41 0.95 -25.60 -25.44
C SER A 41 1.47 -24.95 -24.14
N ALA A 42 2.61 -25.38 -23.62
CA ALA A 42 3.30 -24.75 -22.50
C ALA A 42 4.35 -23.72 -22.95
N ASP A 43 4.44 -23.40 -24.24
CA ASP A 43 5.40 -22.44 -24.77
C ASP A 43 5.26 -21.04 -24.13
N ASN A 44 6.41 -20.46 -23.77
CA ASN A 44 6.42 -19.23 -22.99
C ASN A 44 5.97 -18.00 -23.78
N GLN A 45 6.18 -17.95 -25.10
CA GLN A 45 5.72 -16.83 -25.93
C GLN A 45 4.21 -16.91 -26.19
N LEU A 46 3.67 -18.12 -26.33
CA LEU A 46 2.23 -18.35 -26.40
C LEU A 46 1.53 -17.85 -25.12
N TRP A 47 2.05 -18.20 -23.94
CA TRP A 47 1.50 -17.70 -22.68
C TRP A 47 1.72 -16.19 -22.49
N LYS A 48 2.81 -15.63 -23.04
CA LYS A 48 3.05 -14.18 -23.04
C LYS A 48 2.00 -13.44 -23.85
N SER A 49 1.73 -13.87 -25.08
CA SER A 49 0.75 -13.21 -25.94
C SER A 49 -0.64 -13.29 -25.31
N LEU A 50 -1.01 -14.48 -24.83
CA LEU A 50 -2.28 -14.72 -24.14
C LEU A 50 -2.43 -13.84 -22.89
N TYR A 51 -1.39 -13.76 -22.06
CA TYR A 51 -1.37 -12.86 -20.91
C TYR A 51 -1.58 -11.40 -21.32
N LEU A 52 -0.85 -10.93 -22.32
CA LEU A 52 -0.95 -9.54 -22.77
C LEU A 52 -2.32 -9.21 -23.37
N THR A 53 -2.98 -10.16 -24.02
CA THR A 53 -4.34 -10.02 -24.54
C THR A 53 -5.37 -9.97 -23.41
N GLU A 54 -5.28 -10.88 -22.44
CA GLU A 54 -6.27 -11.04 -21.36
C GLU A 54 -6.15 -9.98 -20.26
N TYR A 55 -4.92 -9.58 -19.97
CA TYR A 55 -4.56 -8.73 -18.84
C TYR A 55 -4.05 -7.35 -19.27
N GLY A 56 -3.68 -7.17 -20.53
CA GLY A 56 -3.14 -5.91 -21.04
C GLY A 56 -1.68 -5.67 -20.62
N ARG A 57 -1.06 -4.67 -21.27
CA ARG A 57 0.33 -4.25 -20.96
C ARG A 57 0.45 -3.49 -19.64
N SER A 58 -0.64 -2.88 -19.17
CA SER A 58 -0.68 -2.14 -17.89
C SER A 58 -0.59 -3.07 -16.68
N ARG A 59 -0.88 -4.37 -16.83
CA ARG A 59 -0.74 -5.41 -15.80
C ARG A 59 0.62 -6.09 -15.78
N LEU A 60 1.62 -5.61 -16.52
CA LEU A 60 3.02 -6.00 -16.31
C LEU A 60 3.50 -5.32 -15.02
N ARG A 61 3.02 -5.87 -13.90
CA ARG A 61 3.43 -5.55 -12.53
C ARG A 61 4.91 -5.89 -12.37
N GLY A 62 5.57 -5.19 -11.45
CA GLY A 62 6.86 -5.62 -10.92
C GLY A 62 7.95 -5.89 -11.96
N GLY A 63 8.70 -4.87 -12.36
CA GLY A 63 9.96 -5.02 -13.08
C GLY A 63 9.85 -5.02 -14.59
N ARG A 64 10.29 -3.89 -15.17
CA ARG A 64 10.37 -3.67 -16.61
C ARG A 64 9.12 -4.16 -17.34
N GLY A 65 8.01 -3.46 -17.15
CA GLY A 65 7.11 -3.23 -18.28
C GLY A 65 7.92 -2.51 -19.36
N PHE A 66 7.71 -2.83 -20.63
CA PHE A 66 8.45 -2.30 -21.80
C PHE A 66 8.45 -0.76 -21.95
N ILE A 67 7.82 -0.03 -21.03
CA ILE A 67 7.85 1.41 -20.86
C ILE A 67 8.20 1.65 -19.39
N GLY A 68 9.35 2.28 -19.13
CA GLY A 68 9.66 2.77 -17.80
C GLY A 68 8.53 3.67 -17.31
N ARG A 69 8.11 3.47 -16.06
CA ARG A 69 7.23 4.40 -15.36
C ARG A 69 7.78 5.82 -15.50
N ALA A 70 7.02 6.74 -16.08
CA ALA A 70 7.37 8.18 -16.09
C ALA A 70 7.37 8.79 -14.66
N ASP A 71 6.85 8.04 -13.70
CA ASP A 71 6.75 8.28 -12.27
C ASP A 71 7.92 7.67 -11.46
N GLY A 72 8.86 6.97 -12.12
CA GLY A 72 10.11 6.45 -11.55
C GLY A 72 9.97 5.48 -10.35
N ARG A 73 8.75 5.00 -10.09
CA ARG A 73 8.48 3.95 -9.10
C ARG A 73 8.78 2.58 -9.71
N GLU A 74 9.98 2.04 -9.58
CA GLU A 74 10.14 0.60 -9.81
C GLU A 74 9.52 -0.15 -8.63
N ILE A 75 8.31 -0.70 -8.81
CA ILE A 75 7.95 -1.85 -7.97
C ILE A 75 8.81 -2.99 -8.48
N LYS A 76 9.71 -3.42 -7.60
CA LYS A 76 10.68 -4.44 -7.91
C LYS A 76 9.95 -5.79 -7.88
N PRO A 77 10.10 -6.65 -8.89
CA PRO A 77 9.99 -8.07 -8.64
C PRO A 77 11.27 -8.39 -7.86
N LEU A 78 11.14 -8.70 -6.57
CA LEU A 78 12.28 -9.20 -5.83
C LEU A 78 11.94 -10.56 -5.24
N PRO A 79 12.94 -11.43 -5.18
CA PRO A 79 12.98 -12.68 -5.91
C PRO A 79 12.90 -13.85 -4.95
N GLY A 80 11.92 -14.72 -5.17
CA GLY A 80 11.99 -16.11 -4.72
C GLY A 80 12.36 -16.97 -5.92
N ARG A 81 13.66 -17.22 -6.13
CA ARG A 81 14.23 -18.13 -7.16
C ARG A 81 13.99 -17.74 -8.63
N ALA A 82 14.31 -16.52 -9.02
CA ALA A 82 14.62 -16.25 -10.43
C ALA A 82 15.96 -15.52 -10.49
N HIS A 83 16.96 -16.21 -11.01
CA HIS A 83 18.16 -15.57 -11.54
C HIS A 83 17.71 -14.37 -12.40
N ALA A 84 18.37 -13.23 -12.26
CA ALA A 84 18.07 -11.99 -12.97
C ALA A 84 18.26 -12.07 -14.51
N ASP A 85 18.29 -13.27 -15.09
CA ASP A 85 18.44 -13.53 -16.54
C ASP A 85 17.63 -14.75 -17.06
N GLU A 86 16.76 -15.39 -16.29
CA GLU A 86 15.91 -16.48 -16.79
C GLU A 86 14.48 -16.02 -17.09
N LEU A 87 14.00 -16.33 -18.29
CA LEU A 87 12.74 -15.92 -18.89
C LEU A 87 11.57 -15.90 -17.88
N LYS A 88 10.87 -14.75 -17.78
CA LYS A 88 9.57 -14.64 -17.07
C LYS A 88 8.68 -15.82 -17.48
N ASN A 89 8.26 -16.65 -16.51
CA ASN A 89 7.34 -17.75 -16.77
C ASN A 89 5.91 -17.21 -16.89
N TRP A 90 5.48 -16.97 -18.13
CA TRP A 90 4.19 -16.33 -18.42
C TRP A 90 3.00 -17.20 -18.03
N LYS A 91 3.15 -18.52 -18.10
CA LYS A 91 2.12 -19.47 -17.64
C LYS A 91 1.89 -19.32 -16.13
N ALA A 92 2.97 -19.25 -15.35
CA ALA A 92 2.87 -18.99 -13.91
C ALA A 92 2.23 -17.63 -13.62
N MET A 93 2.66 -16.57 -14.32
CA MET A 93 2.06 -15.23 -14.20
C MET A 93 0.56 -15.22 -14.51
N PHE A 94 0.15 -15.93 -15.56
CA PHE A 94 -1.26 -16.07 -15.93
C PHE A 94 -2.06 -16.77 -14.83
N ARG A 95 -1.53 -17.86 -14.28
CA ARG A 95 -2.15 -18.60 -13.16
C ARG A 95 -2.33 -17.72 -11.94
N ILE A 96 -1.28 -17.02 -11.51
CA ILE A 96 -1.33 -16.09 -10.37
C ILE A 96 -2.38 -15.00 -10.61
N SER A 97 -2.36 -14.35 -11.78
CA SER A 97 -3.35 -13.32 -12.13
C SER A 97 -4.78 -13.85 -12.14
N THR A 98 -5.00 -15.11 -12.53
CA THR A 98 -6.30 -15.77 -12.50
C THR A 98 -6.73 -16.07 -11.06
N ASN A 99 -5.81 -16.55 -10.23
CA ASN A 99 -6.02 -16.76 -8.80
C ASN A 99 -6.44 -15.46 -8.11
N TRP A 100 -5.76 -14.34 -8.40
CA TRP A 100 -6.16 -13.02 -7.91
C TRP A 100 -7.54 -12.58 -8.41
N ARG A 101 -7.85 -12.80 -9.70
CA ARG A 101 -9.14 -12.44 -10.30
C ARG A 101 -10.31 -13.24 -9.71
N THR A 102 -10.05 -14.46 -9.24
CA THR A 102 -11.08 -15.37 -8.70
C THR A 102 -11.08 -15.41 -7.17
N GLY A 103 -10.09 -14.81 -6.51
CA GLY A 103 -9.92 -14.89 -5.06
C GLY A 103 -9.37 -16.22 -4.55
N ARG A 104 -8.91 -17.11 -5.44
CA ARG A 104 -8.37 -18.43 -5.08
C ARG A 104 -6.97 -18.30 -4.48
N CYS A 105 -6.81 -18.71 -3.23
CA CYS A 105 -5.52 -18.72 -2.54
C CYS A 105 -5.40 -19.91 -1.58
N ASP A 106 -4.16 -20.31 -1.30
CA ASP A 106 -3.83 -21.15 -0.14
C ASP A 106 -3.68 -20.29 1.12
N ILE A 107 -4.08 -20.82 2.28
CA ILE A 107 -4.14 -20.07 3.53
C ILE A 107 -3.24 -20.75 4.55
N SER A 108 -2.27 -20.00 5.07
CA SER A 108 -1.44 -20.43 6.20
C SER A 108 -1.51 -19.41 7.33
N LYS A 109 -1.60 -19.92 8.56
CA LYS A 109 -1.50 -19.08 9.75
C LYS A 109 -0.05 -19.09 10.21
N VAL A 110 0.44 -17.93 10.64
CA VAL A 110 1.72 -17.82 11.33
C VAL A 110 1.42 -18.03 12.81
N GLU A 111 1.31 -19.29 13.24
CA GLU A 111 1.04 -19.68 14.64
C GLU A 111 2.35 -19.78 15.46
N ASP A 112 2.23 -19.55 16.77
CA ASP A 112 3.22 -19.59 17.87
C ASP A 112 4.12 -18.36 18.14
N GLU A 113 5.08 -17.98 17.30
CA GLU A 113 6.07 -16.97 17.73
C GLU A 113 5.49 -15.55 17.84
N MET A 114 4.44 -15.26 17.07
CA MET A 114 3.88 -13.91 16.99
C MET A 114 2.98 -13.51 18.16
N GLN A 115 2.25 -14.46 18.75
CA GLN A 115 1.42 -14.21 19.93
C GLN A 115 2.29 -14.03 21.19
N ALA A 116 3.46 -14.67 21.24
CA ALA A 116 4.44 -14.45 22.30
C ALA A 116 4.96 -12.98 22.34
N PHE A 117 5.07 -12.30 21.20
CA PHE A 117 5.45 -10.87 21.16
C PHE A 117 4.38 -9.93 21.74
N ALA A 118 3.12 -10.34 21.75
CA ALA A 118 2.03 -9.55 22.35
C ALA A 118 1.93 -9.74 23.87
N GLN A 119 2.39 -10.88 24.39
CA GLN A 119 2.28 -11.25 25.80
C GLN A 119 3.54 -10.96 26.63
N ASN A 120 4.74 -10.97 26.03
CA ASN A 120 6.00 -10.93 26.79
C ASN A 120 6.41 -9.56 27.36
N ASP A 121 5.73 -8.47 27.02
CA ASP A 121 6.13 -7.10 27.43
C ASP A 121 4.92 -6.25 27.90
N SER A 122 3.94 -6.90 28.56
CA SER A 122 2.73 -6.24 29.05
C SER A 122 3.03 -5.31 30.24
N LEU A 123 3.47 -4.09 29.93
CA LEU A 123 3.44 -2.96 30.86
C LEU A 123 2.01 -2.41 30.96
N ASP A 124 1.62 -1.94 32.15
CA ASP A 124 0.29 -1.38 32.40
C ASP A 124 -0.06 -0.26 31.41
N THR A 125 -0.96 -0.55 30.47
CA THR A 125 -1.48 0.40 29.46
C THR A 125 -2.33 1.52 30.08
N GLN A 126 -2.63 1.44 31.38
CA GLN A 126 -3.43 2.44 32.11
C GLN A 126 -2.68 3.77 32.34
N SER A 127 -1.34 3.80 32.25
CA SER A 127 -0.56 5.04 32.43
C SER A 127 -0.31 5.83 31.13
N LEU A 128 -0.83 5.36 29.99
CA LEU A 128 -0.63 5.97 28.67
C LEU A 128 -1.70 7.02 28.36
N ASN A 129 -1.34 8.03 27.57
CA ASN A 129 -2.31 9.02 27.10
C ASN A 129 -3.31 8.37 26.12
N GLY A 130 -4.51 8.93 25.96
CA GLY A 130 -5.56 8.34 25.11
C GLY A 130 -5.16 8.05 23.65
N SER A 131 -4.26 8.84 23.05
CA SER A 131 -3.73 8.58 21.70
C SER A 131 -2.73 7.41 21.66
N GLU A 132 -1.92 7.24 22.69
CA GLU A 132 -0.98 6.12 22.83
C GLU A 132 -1.71 4.79 23.09
N GLN A 133 -2.86 4.84 23.78
CA GLN A 133 -3.75 3.69 23.96
C GLN A 133 -4.43 3.23 22.66
N GLN A 134 -4.81 4.17 21.79
CA GLN A 134 -5.37 3.84 20.47
C GLN A 134 -4.33 3.23 19.52
N LEU A 135 -3.06 3.64 19.66
CA LEU A 135 -1.93 3.08 18.92
C LEU A 135 -1.50 1.71 19.47
N ALA A 136 -1.68 1.48 20.78
CA ALA A 136 -1.33 0.22 21.43
C ALA A 136 -2.05 -0.98 20.81
N GLY A 137 -1.31 -2.06 20.57
CA GLY A 137 -1.85 -3.32 20.04
C GLY A 137 -2.04 -3.37 18.52
N LYS A 138 -1.61 -2.35 17.76
CA LYS A 138 -1.50 -2.47 16.30
C LYS A 138 -0.27 -3.31 15.92
N THR A 139 -0.39 -4.07 14.85
CA THR A 139 0.73 -4.80 14.24
C THR A 139 1.11 -4.11 12.94
N HIS A 140 2.30 -3.52 12.89
CA HIS A 140 2.85 -3.00 11.65
C HIS A 140 3.45 -4.15 10.85
N MET A 141 3.08 -4.24 9.58
CA MET A 141 3.64 -5.21 8.64
C MET A 141 4.14 -4.48 7.41
N LEU A 142 5.26 -4.91 6.86
CA LEU A 142 5.77 -4.48 5.57
C LEU A 142 6.28 -5.68 4.79
N LEU A 143 6.08 -5.66 3.49
CA LEU A 143 6.62 -6.67 2.59
C LEU A 143 7.82 -6.11 1.85
N THR A 144 8.91 -6.85 1.93
CA THR A 144 10.07 -6.70 1.06
C THR A 144 10.20 -7.99 0.27
N GLY A 145 10.70 -7.94 -0.97
CA GLY A 145 10.76 -9.15 -1.80
C GLY A 145 11.43 -10.36 -1.14
N HIS A 146 12.29 -10.14 -0.14
CA HIS A 146 13.00 -11.18 0.61
C HIS A 146 12.47 -11.44 2.02
N PHE A 147 11.75 -10.49 2.64
CA PHE A 147 11.36 -10.57 4.04
C PHE A 147 9.95 -10.02 4.27
N THR A 148 9.20 -10.69 5.14
CA THR A 148 8.05 -10.08 5.83
C THR A 148 8.57 -9.41 7.09
N ILE A 149 8.40 -8.09 7.19
CA ILE A 149 8.78 -7.32 8.36
C ILE A 149 7.55 -7.15 9.23
N VAL A 150 7.68 -7.46 10.52
CA VAL A 150 6.61 -7.35 11.49
C VAL A 150 7.12 -6.61 12.71
N ALA A 151 6.34 -5.65 13.20
CA ALA A 151 6.61 -4.98 14.46
C ALA A 151 5.31 -4.72 15.24
N SER A 152 5.42 -4.77 16.56
CA SER A 152 4.31 -4.48 17.46
C SER A 152 4.33 -3.02 17.89
N SER A 153 3.15 -2.39 17.98
CA SER A 153 2.97 -1.07 18.60
C SER A 153 2.78 -1.15 20.12
N GLN A 154 3.04 -2.30 20.74
CA GLN A 154 3.05 -2.40 22.20
C GLN A 154 4.16 -1.53 22.81
N PRO A 155 3.92 -0.83 23.93
CA PRO A 155 4.96 -0.04 24.61
C PRO A 155 6.09 -0.96 25.09
N SER A 156 7.32 -0.65 24.70
CA SER A 156 8.51 -1.39 25.13
C SER A 156 9.70 -0.46 25.28
N VAL A 157 10.63 -0.79 26.18
CA VAL A 157 11.92 -0.06 26.30
C VAL A 157 12.84 -0.37 25.10
N SER A 158 12.62 -1.50 24.44
CA SER A 158 13.37 -1.92 23.26
C SER A 158 12.46 -2.55 22.19
N PRO A 159 11.62 -1.74 21.51
CA PRO A 159 10.70 -2.23 20.49
C PRO A 159 11.39 -3.09 19.45
N ALA A 160 10.86 -4.31 19.26
CA ALA A 160 11.41 -5.31 18.37
C ALA A 160 10.81 -5.19 16.96
N ILE A 161 11.66 -5.40 15.96
CA ILE A 161 11.33 -5.45 14.53
C ILE A 161 11.84 -6.78 14.02
N THR A 162 10.93 -7.65 13.62
CA THR A 162 11.23 -9.01 13.20
C THR A 162 11.13 -9.13 11.70
N PHE A 163 12.10 -9.81 11.10
CA PHE A 163 12.20 -10.09 9.68
C PHE A 163 12.02 -11.59 9.50
N ILE A 164 11.06 -11.97 8.67
CA ILE A 164 10.69 -13.36 8.44
C ILE A 164 10.97 -13.68 6.98
N THR A 165 11.88 -14.61 6.72
CA THR A 165 12.15 -15.09 5.36
C THR A 165 11.03 -16.01 4.85
N PRO A 166 10.92 -16.25 3.54
CA PRO A 166 10.01 -17.27 3.00
C PRO A 166 10.27 -18.69 3.50
N THR A 167 11.48 -18.99 3.98
CA THR A 167 11.86 -20.27 4.60
C THR A 167 11.61 -20.29 6.11
N SER A 168 10.88 -19.30 6.64
CA SER A 168 10.54 -19.16 8.06
C SER A 168 11.75 -18.93 8.98
N HIS A 169 12.86 -18.41 8.47
CA HIS A 169 13.94 -17.92 9.33
C HIS A 169 13.60 -16.53 9.83
N THR A 170 13.78 -16.32 11.14
CA THR A 170 13.49 -15.06 11.82
C THR A 170 14.78 -14.36 12.24
N THR A 171 14.86 -13.04 12.00
CA THR A 171 15.90 -12.18 12.57
C THR A 171 15.26 -10.96 13.20
N THR A 172 15.75 -10.52 14.35
CA THR A 172 15.13 -9.44 15.13
C THR A 172 16.11 -8.30 15.37
N ILE A 173 15.66 -7.07 15.13
CA ILE A 173 16.37 -5.83 15.42
C ILE A 173 15.60 -5.08 16.50
N HIS A 174 16.30 -4.41 17.42
CA HIS A 174 15.68 -3.59 18.46
C HIS A 174 15.92 -2.10 18.24
N ALA A 175 14.83 -1.33 18.18
CA ALA A 175 14.85 0.13 18.06
C ALA A 175 14.97 0.81 19.43
N LYS A 176 16.16 0.73 20.05
CA LYS A 176 16.41 1.32 21.38
C LYS A 176 16.28 2.84 21.35
N CYS A 177 15.55 3.41 22.32
CA CYS A 177 15.46 4.87 22.50
C CYS A 177 16.83 5.46 22.88
N MET A 178 17.14 6.64 22.34
CA MET A 178 18.46 7.26 22.48
C MET A 178 18.60 8.14 23.72
N ARG A 179 17.51 8.76 24.19
CA ARG A 179 17.57 9.76 25.29
C ARG A 179 17.19 9.24 26.66
N VAL A 180 16.18 8.37 26.76
CA VAL A 180 15.63 7.90 28.05
C VAL A 180 15.09 6.49 27.91
N GLN A 181 15.36 5.62 28.89
CA GLN A 181 14.71 4.31 29.01
C GLN A 181 13.25 4.45 29.50
N ARG A 182 12.42 5.17 28.73
CA ARG A 182 10.96 5.09 28.89
C ARG A 182 10.42 4.13 27.84
N PRO A 183 9.33 3.40 28.15
CA PRO A 183 8.63 2.61 27.15
C PRO A 183 8.19 3.51 25.99
N VAL A 184 8.51 3.09 24.77
CA VAL A 184 8.11 3.75 23.52
C VAL A 184 7.41 2.73 22.63
N GLN A 185 6.58 3.24 21.72
CA GLN A 185 5.86 2.41 20.75
C GLN A 185 6.38 2.69 19.35
N ILE A 186 6.40 1.68 18.49
CA ILE A 186 6.55 1.91 17.05
C ILE A 186 5.21 2.44 16.54
N THR A 187 5.22 3.62 15.92
CA THR A 187 4.00 4.29 15.42
C THR A 187 3.88 4.24 13.90
N ALA A 188 5.00 4.13 13.18
CA ALA A 188 5.02 4.00 11.73
C ALA A 188 6.33 3.34 11.25
N LEU A 189 6.25 2.59 10.15
CA LEU A 189 7.38 1.95 9.47
C LEU A 189 7.33 2.24 7.97
N ALA A 190 8.48 2.36 7.32
CA ALA A 190 8.59 2.33 5.85
C ALA A 190 9.87 1.63 5.39
N VAL A 191 9.77 0.93 4.26
CA VAL A 191 10.91 0.39 3.53
C VAL A 191 11.38 1.42 2.51
N ASP A 192 12.70 1.50 2.32
CA ASP A 192 13.33 2.34 1.31
C ASP A 192 12.89 1.96 -0.10
N GLN A 193 12.32 2.95 -0.79
CA GLN A 193 11.86 2.83 -2.17
C GLN A 193 12.95 3.19 -3.19
N SER A 194 14.18 3.52 -2.77
CA SER A 194 15.29 3.72 -3.70
C SER A 194 15.66 2.42 -4.45
N PRO A 195 16.34 2.51 -5.60
CA PRO A 195 16.89 1.33 -6.27
C PRO A 195 17.68 0.48 -5.26
N PRO A 196 17.52 -0.86 -5.27
CA PRO A 196 18.13 -1.70 -4.26
C PRO A 196 19.65 -1.64 -4.45
N SER A 197 20.39 -1.33 -3.40
CA SER A 197 21.72 -1.89 -3.31
C SER A 197 21.55 -3.41 -3.22
N THR A 198 22.33 -4.18 -3.98
CA THR A 198 22.25 -5.64 -3.98
C THR A 198 22.57 -6.27 -2.61
N SER A 199 23.06 -5.48 -1.66
CA SER A 199 23.58 -5.92 -0.38
C SER A 199 22.63 -5.75 0.80
N PHE A 200 21.74 -4.75 0.80
CA PHE A 200 20.94 -4.43 1.98
C PHE A 200 19.56 -3.85 1.66
N THR A 201 18.65 -3.96 2.62
CA THR A 201 17.37 -3.24 2.64
C THR A 201 17.37 -2.25 3.79
N ARG A 202 16.95 -1.01 3.51
CA ARG A 202 16.81 0.04 4.53
C ARG A 202 15.38 0.16 5.01
N ILE A 203 15.21 0.33 6.32
CA ILE A 203 13.90 0.48 6.96
C ILE A 203 13.92 1.66 7.90
N ALA A 204 12.99 2.58 7.69
CA ALA A 204 12.72 3.71 8.56
C ALA A 204 11.70 3.31 9.64
N VAL A 205 11.99 3.71 10.87
CA VAL A 205 11.22 3.42 12.07
C VAL A 205 10.92 4.72 12.79
N CYS A 206 9.64 4.96 13.08
CA CYS A 206 9.18 6.10 13.86
C CYS A 206 8.71 5.63 15.23
N LEU A 207 9.22 6.27 16.29
CA LEU A 207 8.88 5.97 17.67
C LEU A 207 7.90 7.01 18.24
N SER A 208 7.12 6.65 19.26
CA SER A 208 6.10 7.51 19.89
C SER A 208 6.65 8.77 20.57
N ASN A 209 7.94 8.79 20.87
CA ASN A 209 8.69 9.96 21.36
C ASN A 209 9.17 10.90 20.24
N GLY A 210 8.96 10.52 18.97
CA GLY A 210 9.32 11.30 17.77
C GLY A 210 10.73 11.04 17.27
N GLU A 211 11.48 10.13 17.91
CA GLU A 211 12.75 9.66 17.38
C GLU A 211 12.52 8.88 16.08
N LEU A 212 13.40 9.13 15.11
CA LEU A 212 13.43 8.41 13.84
C LEU A 212 14.73 7.62 13.76
N GLN A 213 14.64 6.37 13.30
CA GLN A 213 15.81 5.52 13.11
C GLN A 213 15.71 4.81 11.76
N VAL A 214 16.82 4.70 11.04
CA VAL A 214 16.92 3.93 9.80
C VAL A 214 17.93 2.81 10.01
N PHE A 215 17.48 1.58 9.79
CA PHE A 215 18.29 0.37 9.89
C PHE A 215 18.62 -0.16 8.49
N GLU A 216 19.85 -0.64 8.32
CA GLU A 216 20.25 -1.46 7.18
C GLU A 216 20.26 -2.93 7.60
N GLN A 217 19.45 -3.73 6.91
CA GLN A 217 19.40 -5.18 7.05
C GLN A 217 20.05 -5.81 5.81
N HIS A 218 21.13 -6.56 6.02
CA HIS A 218 21.78 -7.34 4.97
C HIS A 218 21.05 -8.67 4.75
N GLY A 219 21.25 -9.28 3.58
CA GLY A 219 20.62 -10.54 3.17
C GLY A 219 20.82 -11.70 4.15
N VAL A 220 20.08 -12.79 3.93
CA VAL A 220 19.89 -13.96 4.82
C VAL A 220 21.17 -14.55 5.44
N HIS A 221 22.34 -14.37 4.83
CA HIS A 221 23.62 -14.91 5.31
C HIS A 221 24.44 -13.97 6.23
N LEU A 222 24.09 -12.69 6.31
CA LEU A 222 24.84 -11.70 7.08
C LEU A 222 23.92 -11.17 8.18
N GLN A 223 24.04 -11.71 9.40
CA GLN A 223 23.32 -11.24 10.59
C GLN A 223 23.82 -9.86 11.08
N THR A 224 24.18 -8.95 10.18
CA THR A 224 24.68 -7.62 10.48
C THR A 224 23.60 -6.58 10.17
N SER A 225 22.64 -6.47 11.09
CA SER A 225 21.79 -5.30 11.16
C SER A 225 22.56 -4.14 11.79
N SER A 226 22.55 -2.97 11.17
CA SER A 226 23.12 -1.77 11.81
C SER A 226 22.20 -0.57 11.64
N ARG A 227 22.08 0.23 12.70
CA ARG A 227 21.45 1.55 12.61
C ARG A 227 22.42 2.47 11.88
N LYS A 228 21.95 3.11 10.81
CA LYS A 228 22.76 3.98 9.96
C LYS A 228 22.37 5.43 10.02
N HIS A 229 21.08 5.71 10.21
CA HIS A 229 20.60 7.08 10.31
C HIS A 229 19.68 7.23 11.52
N TYR A 230 19.73 8.38 12.17
CA TYR A 230 18.84 8.70 13.27
C TYR A 230 18.48 10.19 13.29
N TYR A 231 17.33 10.50 13.86
CA TYR A 231 16.92 11.85 14.18
C TYR A 231 16.37 11.86 15.60
N ILE A 232 16.81 12.81 16.40
CA ILE A 232 16.31 12.99 17.76
C ILE A 232 15.66 14.38 17.84
N PRO A 233 14.32 14.48 17.97
CA PRO A 233 13.62 15.76 17.94
C PRO A 233 14.01 16.62 19.14
N PRO A 234 14.29 17.93 19.03
CA PRO A 234 14.77 18.73 20.17
C PRO A 234 13.77 18.77 21.33
N ALA A 235 12.47 18.76 21.03
CA ALA A 235 11.39 18.70 22.01
C ALA A 235 10.25 17.80 21.50
N ARG A 236 9.47 17.28 22.44
CA ARG A 236 8.22 16.58 22.14
C ARG A 236 7.16 17.63 21.81
N THR A 237 6.77 17.72 20.55
CA THR A 237 5.78 18.70 20.07
C THR A 237 4.75 17.99 19.18
N PRO A 238 3.58 18.60 18.93
CA PRO A 238 2.62 18.06 17.98
C PRO A 238 3.19 17.83 16.56
N ARG A 239 4.30 18.51 16.22
CA ARG A 239 5.00 18.33 14.94
C ARG A 239 5.79 17.04 14.86
N THR A 240 6.28 16.55 15.99
CA THR A 240 7.20 15.42 16.10
C THR A 240 6.54 14.17 16.68
N THR A 241 5.38 14.30 17.34
CA THR A 241 4.69 13.16 17.98
C THR A 241 3.16 13.30 18.02
N PRO A 242 2.40 12.20 17.86
CA PRO A 242 2.83 10.93 17.28
C PRO A 242 2.94 11.04 15.76
N ILE A 243 3.84 10.24 15.17
CA ILE A 243 4.01 10.15 13.72
C ILE A 243 3.18 8.98 13.21
N LEU A 244 2.23 9.25 12.30
CA LEU A 244 1.26 8.25 11.84
C LEU A 244 1.58 7.69 10.45
N GLN A 245 2.35 8.41 9.65
CA GLN A 245 2.77 7.97 8.31
C GLN A 245 4.23 8.33 8.08
N VAL A 246 4.92 7.48 7.34
CA VAL A 246 6.30 7.69 6.91
C VAL A 246 6.45 7.18 5.48
N ALA A 247 7.16 7.94 4.66
CA ALA A 247 7.53 7.56 3.30
C ALA A 247 9.04 7.80 3.14
N TYR A 248 9.75 6.81 2.58
CA TYR A 248 11.20 6.84 2.51
C TYR A 248 11.70 6.45 1.12
N HIS A 249 12.57 7.31 0.57
CA HIS A 249 13.30 7.07 -0.65
C HIS A 249 14.65 7.75 -0.49
N HIS A 250 15.70 6.99 -0.22
CA HIS A 250 16.98 7.57 0.17
C HIS A 250 17.51 8.58 -0.87
N PRO A 251 17.97 9.79 -0.43
CA PRO A 251 18.15 10.23 0.95
C PRO A 251 16.94 10.96 1.58
N VAL A 252 15.81 11.07 0.89
CA VAL A 252 14.64 11.81 1.37
C VAL A 252 13.75 10.93 2.26
N LEU A 253 13.51 11.39 3.49
CA LEU A 253 12.54 10.79 4.41
C LEU A 253 11.45 11.81 4.74
N ALA A 254 10.19 11.43 4.58
CA ALA A 254 9.04 12.28 4.90
C ALA A 254 8.18 11.63 5.99
N THR A 255 7.79 12.40 7.01
CA THR A 255 6.88 11.96 8.06
C THR A 255 5.64 12.85 8.15
N LEU A 256 4.51 12.27 8.53
CA LEU A 256 3.27 13.00 8.82
C LEU A 256 2.84 12.70 10.24
N SER A 257 2.69 13.76 11.04
CA SER A 257 2.15 13.70 12.40
C SER A 257 0.62 13.61 12.41
N GLU A 258 0.07 13.21 13.55
CA GLU A 258 -1.38 13.22 13.81
C GLU A 258 -2.04 14.58 13.56
N LYS A 259 -1.32 15.68 13.82
CA LYS A 259 -1.81 17.06 13.63
C LYS A 259 -1.49 17.65 12.25
N PHE A 260 -1.24 16.81 11.24
CA PHE A 260 -0.99 17.24 9.85
C PHE A 260 0.21 18.17 9.68
N HIS A 261 1.25 17.98 10.49
CA HIS A 261 2.59 18.48 10.21
C HIS A 261 3.35 17.47 9.37
N LEU A 262 3.72 17.86 8.15
CA LEU A 262 4.56 17.12 7.22
C LEU A 262 6.01 17.59 7.40
N SER A 263 6.90 16.69 7.81
CA SER A 263 8.32 16.98 8.02
C SER A 263 9.17 16.22 7.01
N ILE A 264 10.12 16.90 6.37
CA ILE A 264 11.02 16.34 5.36
C ILE A 264 12.44 16.39 5.91
N TYR A 265 13.10 15.23 5.90
CA TYR A 265 14.44 15.03 6.42
C TYR A 265 15.41 14.62 5.32
N ASP A 266 16.64 15.08 5.45
CA ASP A 266 17.79 14.61 4.69
C ASP A 266 18.51 13.52 5.49
N ALA A 267 18.52 12.30 4.94
CA ALA A 267 19.23 11.13 5.45
C ALA A 267 20.56 10.86 4.72
N SER A 268 21.18 11.89 4.13
CA SER A 268 22.53 11.81 3.55
C SER A 268 23.63 11.54 4.58
N SER A 269 23.40 11.88 5.85
CA SER A 269 24.34 11.72 6.97
C SER A 269 23.76 10.86 8.10
N GLU A 270 24.61 10.40 9.03
CA GLU A 270 24.18 9.55 10.15
C GLU A 270 23.14 10.26 11.04
N SER A 271 23.37 11.52 11.40
CA SER A 271 22.36 12.36 12.04
C SER A 271 21.51 13.04 10.97
N MET A 272 20.31 12.54 10.74
CA MET A 272 19.38 13.12 9.77
C MET A 272 19.08 14.58 10.11
N LYS A 273 18.95 15.41 9.08
CA LYS A 273 18.65 16.85 9.23
C LYS A 273 17.22 17.12 8.81
N LEU A 274 16.45 17.79 9.66
CA LEU A 274 15.13 18.31 9.28
C LEU A 274 15.34 19.48 8.31
N VAL A 275 14.83 19.37 7.09
CA VAL A 275 15.02 20.37 6.02
C VAL A 275 13.79 21.25 5.84
N HIS A 276 12.60 20.64 5.79
CA HIS A 276 11.34 21.37 5.61
C HIS A 276 10.29 20.88 6.60
N CYS A 277 9.40 21.78 7.03
CA CYS A 277 8.23 21.46 7.83
C CYS A 277 7.04 22.25 7.28
N LEU A 278 6.02 21.52 6.83
CA LEU A 278 4.79 22.06 6.25
C LEU A 278 3.61 21.70 7.16
N THR A 279 2.62 22.58 7.24
CA THR A 279 1.48 22.42 8.14
C THR A 279 0.18 22.69 7.40
N SER A 280 -0.81 21.82 7.54
CA SER A 280 -2.14 22.04 6.97
C SER A 280 -3.21 22.13 8.06
N PHE A 281 -4.17 23.02 7.86
CA PHE A 281 -5.39 23.15 8.68
C PHE A 281 -6.64 22.67 7.95
N THR A 282 -6.48 22.22 6.71
CA THR A 282 -7.58 21.85 5.80
C THR A 282 -7.49 20.39 5.33
N CYS A 283 -6.52 19.65 5.88
CA CYS A 283 -6.34 18.21 5.70
C CYS A 283 -6.74 17.49 7.00
N PHE A 284 -7.46 16.38 6.88
CA PHE A 284 -7.98 15.64 8.03
C PHE A 284 -7.68 14.14 7.87
N PRO A 285 -7.57 13.40 8.99
CA PRO A 285 -7.35 11.96 8.92
C PRO A 285 -8.65 11.25 8.50
N PRO A 286 -8.58 10.04 7.93
CA PRO A 286 -7.37 9.28 7.61
C PRO A 286 -6.55 9.91 6.47
N ALA A 287 -5.26 9.59 6.40
CA ALA A 287 -4.34 10.07 5.35
C ALA A 287 -3.34 8.98 4.94
N SER A 288 -2.85 9.07 3.71
CA SER A 288 -1.86 8.15 3.14
C SER A 288 -0.87 8.92 2.28
N MET A 289 0.41 8.52 2.31
CA MET A 289 1.48 9.16 1.56
C MET A 289 2.30 8.17 0.76
N VAL A 290 2.75 8.58 -0.42
CA VAL A 290 3.76 7.83 -1.18
C VAL A 290 4.79 8.78 -1.77
N LEU A 291 6.06 8.40 -1.64
CA LEU A 291 7.22 9.11 -2.17
C LEU A 291 7.79 8.38 -3.39
N SER A 292 8.13 9.12 -4.44
CA SER A 292 8.68 8.59 -5.69
C SER A 292 9.64 9.54 -6.36
N THR A 293 10.43 9.05 -7.31
CA THR A 293 11.43 9.83 -8.06
C THR A 293 11.13 9.81 -9.55
N PRO A 294 10.19 10.65 -10.05
CA PRO A 294 9.89 10.72 -11.48
C PRO A 294 11.12 11.03 -12.35
N GLU A 295 12.07 11.81 -11.83
CA GLU A 295 13.36 12.11 -12.46
C GLU A 295 14.47 11.88 -11.43
N PRO A 296 15.73 11.64 -11.84
CA PRO A 296 16.82 11.25 -10.93
C PRO A 296 17.08 12.24 -9.78
N SER A 297 16.85 13.54 -9.99
CA SER A 297 17.00 14.58 -8.96
C SER A 297 15.68 15.04 -8.36
N THR A 298 14.54 14.65 -8.95
CA THR A 298 13.22 15.17 -8.57
C THR A 298 12.49 14.13 -7.75
N HIS A 299 12.19 14.44 -6.49
CA HIS A 299 11.33 13.62 -5.64
C HIS A 299 9.92 14.22 -5.61
N ARG A 300 8.92 13.36 -5.75
CA ARG A 300 7.49 13.69 -5.67
C ARG A 300 6.87 12.93 -4.52
N LEU A 301 6.42 13.66 -3.51
CA LEU A 301 5.58 13.15 -2.43
C LEU A 301 4.12 13.44 -2.77
N VAL A 302 3.29 12.40 -2.74
CA VAL A 302 1.84 12.50 -2.93
C VAL A 302 1.19 12.17 -1.60
N LEU A 303 0.48 13.14 -1.02
CA LEU A 303 -0.28 13.01 0.22
C LEU A 303 -1.77 13.04 -0.13
N THR A 304 -2.51 12.04 0.32
CA THR A 304 -3.98 11.98 0.23
C THR A 304 -4.59 12.01 1.61
N TYR A 305 -5.74 12.66 1.75
CA TYR A 305 -6.37 12.94 3.04
C TYR A 305 -7.88 13.11 2.91
N ALA A 306 -8.60 12.87 4.00
CA ALA A 306 -10.01 13.21 4.08
C ALA A 306 -10.18 14.75 4.13
N SER A 307 -11.22 15.25 3.47
CA SER A 307 -11.55 16.67 3.43
C SER A 307 -13.04 16.87 3.69
N PRO A 308 -13.43 17.59 4.75
CA PRO A 308 -14.83 17.88 5.02
C PRO A 308 -15.40 18.82 3.96
N VAL A 309 -16.68 18.62 3.67
CA VAL A 309 -17.49 19.36 2.72
C VAL A 309 -18.81 19.69 3.41
N TYR A 310 -19.16 20.98 3.44
CA TYR A 310 -20.41 21.45 4.03
C TYR A 310 -21.64 20.95 3.23
N PRO A 311 -22.78 20.64 3.87
CA PRO A 311 -23.05 20.71 5.31
C PRO A 311 -22.59 19.48 6.09
N GLU A 312 -22.62 18.27 5.53
CA GLU A 312 -22.31 17.03 6.27
C GLU A 312 -21.73 15.94 5.35
N HIS A 313 -20.69 16.27 4.59
CA HIS A 313 -20.10 15.36 3.61
C HIS A 313 -18.56 15.28 3.78
N TRP A 314 -17.97 14.15 3.45
CA TRP A 314 -16.55 13.97 3.33
C TRP A 314 -16.15 13.63 1.90
N SER A 315 -15.10 14.27 1.44
CA SER A 315 -14.44 13.98 0.17
C SER A 315 -12.97 13.63 0.40
N VAL A 316 -12.24 13.36 -0.67
CA VAL A 316 -10.80 13.13 -0.61
C VAL A 316 -10.04 14.29 -1.27
N GLY A 317 -8.95 14.71 -0.63
CA GLY A 317 -7.99 15.67 -1.13
C GLY A 317 -6.66 15.02 -1.49
N VAL A 318 -5.92 15.66 -2.39
CA VAL A 318 -4.55 15.31 -2.74
C VAL A 318 -3.66 16.53 -2.69
N THR A 319 -2.47 16.37 -2.13
CA THR A 319 -1.40 17.36 -2.16
C THR A 319 -0.14 16.72 -2.73
N GLU A 320 0.38 17.34 -3.78
CA GLU A 320 1.65 17.02 -4.39
C GLU A 320 2.72 17.96 -3.86
N VAL A 321 3.82 17.40 -3.36
CA VAL A 321 5.00 18.13 -2.92
C VAL A 321 6.16 17.69 -3.80
N ILE A 322 6.75 18.65 -4.53
CA ILE A 322 7.89 18.39 -5.42
C ILE A 322 9.15 18.92 -4.73
N LEU A 323 10.14 18.06 -4.60
CA LEU A 323 11.45 18.33 -4.02
C LEU A 323 12.51 18.09 -5.09
N ASN A 324 13.55 18.90 -5.08
CA ASN A 324 14.74 18.67 -5.89
C ASN A 324 15.92 18.36 -4.99
N SER A 325 16.62 17.28 -5.26
CA SER A 325 17.86 16.89 -4.61
C SER A 325 19.02 17.23 -5.56
N ALA A 326 19.85 18.20 -5.18
CA ALA A 326 21.01 18.53 -6.00
C ALA A 326 22.04 17.39 -5.91
N SER A 327 22.22 16.64 -7.00
CA SER A 327 23.36 15.74 -7.14
C SER A 327 24.62 16.59 -7.33
N SER A 328 25.61 16.42 -6.46
CA SER A 328 26.93 17.03 -6.60
C SER A 328 27.64 16.48 -7.83
N SER A 329 27.31 16.97 -9.02
CA SER A 329 28.05 16.69 -10.24
C SER A 329 28.21 17.97 -11.06
N LEU A 330 29.45 18.46 -11.03
CA LEU A 330 30.13 19.45 -11.87
C LEU A 330 30.18 20.93 -11.42
N SER A 331 31.42 21.31 -11.05
CA SER A 331 32.07 22.63 -11.12
C SER A 331 31.45 23.83 -10.39
N SER A 332 31.88 24.04 -9.14
CA SER A 332 32.20 25.38 -8.67
C SER A 332 33.63 25.36 -8.13
N THR A 333 34.56 25.92 -8.90
CA THR A 333 35.87 26.37 -8.41
C THR A 333 35.64 27.55 -7.46
N SER A 334 35.23 27.24 -6.24
CA SER A 334 35.21 28.16 -5.12
C SER A 334 35.44 27.34 -3.86
N SER A 335 36.56 27.62 -3.20
CA SER A 335 37.09 26.96 -2.02
C SER A 335 36.29 27.29 -0.75
N ASP A 336 34.98 27.03 -0.76
CA ASP A 336 34.15 27.04 0.45
C ASP A 336 33.72 25.62 0.79
N ALA A 337 34.43 25.04 1.76
CA ALA A 337 34.16 23.73 2.31
C ALA A 337 32.87 23.75 3.16
N SER A 338 31.72 23.44 2.55
CA SER A 338 30.54 22.77 3.18
C SER A 338 29.32 22.68 2.25
N ALA A 339 29.50 22.35 0.96
CA ALA A 339 28.38 22.10 0.04
C ALA A 339 27.65 20.79 0.42
N THR A 340 26.71 20.90 1.37
CA THR A 340 25.78 19.84 1.74
C THR A 340 24.77 19.65 0.61
N SER A 341 24.47 18.39 0.26
CA SER A 341 23.39 18.05 -0.68
C SER A 341 22.08 18.65 -0.19
N ALA A 342 21.63 19.76 -0.79
CA ALA A 342 20.47 20.49 -0.31
C ALA A 342 19.20 19.96 -0.99
N ILE A 343 18.30 19.35 -0.21
CA ILE A 343 16.93 19.04 -0.64
C ILE A 343 16.12 20.34 -0.65
N ARG A 344 15.72 20.83 -1.83
CA ARG A 344 14.94 22.07 -1.98
C ARG A 344 13.47 21.77 -2.28
N LEU A 345 12.56 22.45 -1.57
CA LEU A 345 11.15 22.48 -1.92
C LEU A 345 10.93 23.31 -3.19
N VAL A 346 10.40 22.67 -4.24
CA VAL A 346 10.13 23.30 -5.54
C VAL A 346 8.70 23.81 -5.60
N SER A 347 7.73 22.96 -5.24
CA SER A 347 6.32 23.34 -5.26
C SER A 347 5.48 22.50 -4.32
N THR A 348 4.32 23.04 -3.92
CA THR A 348 3.27 22.35 -3.20
C THR A 348 1.95 22.67 -3.88
N ARG A 349 1.24 21.65 -4.38
CA ARG A 349 0.01 21.82 -5.16
C ARG A 349 -1.08 20.91 -4.62
N SER A 350 -2.23 21.48 -4.31
CA SER A 350 -3.34 20.76 -3.68
C SER A 350 -4.59 20.80 -4.55
N SER A 351 -5.42 19.77 -4.42
CA SER A 351 -6.69 19.65 -5.11
C SER A 351 -7.65 18.75 -4.33
N ARG A 352 -8.94 18.91 -4.55
CA ARG A 352 -10.00 18.13 -3.89
C ARG A 352 -10.86 17.45 -4.94
N ALA A 353 -11.40 16.29 -4.60
CA ALA A 353 -12.38 15.60 -5.45
C ALA A 353 -13.66 16.42 -5.60
N PHE A 354 -14.06 17.07 -4.49
CA PHE A 354 -15.26 17.88 -4.38
C PHE A 354 -14.86 19.33 -4.17
N ASP A 355 -15.23 20.17 -5.13
CA ASP A 355 -15.08 21.62 -5.04
C ASP A 355 -16.38 22.28 -5.48
N LEU A 356 -16.95 23.12 -4.62
CA LEU A 356 -18.16 23.86 -4.95
C LEU A 356 -17.76 25.02 -5.86
N PRO A 357 -18.26 25.08 -7.11
CA PRO A 357 -17.91 26.19 -7.99
C PRO A 357 -18.40 27.50 -7.36
N PRO A 358 -17.55 28.54 -7.28
CA PRO A 358 -18.00 29.83 -6.81
C PRO A 358 -18.97 30.48 -7.81
N GLY A 359 -19.96 31.21 -7.31
CA GLY A 359 -20.88 32.02 -8.13
C GLY A 359 -22.11 31.28 -8.65
N TRP A 360 -22.64 31.73 -9.79
CA TRP A 360 -23.86 31.19 -10.39
C TRP A 360 -23.59 29.89 -11.12
N LEU A 361 -24.43 28.88 -10.86
CA LEU A 361 -24.34 27.57 -11.47
C LEU A 361 -25.31 27.48 -12.65
N ASP A 362 -24.80 27.06 -13.80
CA ASP A 362 -25.65 26.64 -14.91
C ASP A 362 -26.22 25.23 -14.64
N ALA A 363 -27.16 24.80 -15.50
CA ALA A 363 -27.81 23.50 -15.35
C ALA A 363 -26.82 22.31 -15.42
N ALA A 364 -25.73 22.43 -16.17
CA ALA A 364 -24.74 21.36 -16.31
C ALA A 364 -23.89 21.21 -15.05
N LYS A 365 -23.44 22.33 -14.47
CA LYS A 365 -22.73 22.35 -13.17
C LYS A 365 -23.62 21.85 -12.05
N LEU A 366 -24.89 22.23 -12.05
CA LEU A 366 -25.87 21.77 -11.07
C LEU A 366 -26.12 20.26 -11.18
N ALA A 367 -26.24 19.72 -12.40
CA ALA A 367 -26.35 18.27 -12.61
C ALA A 367 -25.10 17.50 -12.14
N ALA A 368 -23.90 18.01 -12.44
CA ALA A 368 -22.65 17.41 -11.97
C ALA A 368 -22.54 17.43 -10.43
N LEU A 369 -22.99 18.52 -9.80
CA LEU A 369 -23.06 18.62 -8.34
C LEU A 369 -24.05 17.61 -7.75
N HIS A 370 -25.23 17.43 -8.36
CA HIS A 370 -26.19 16.41 -7.91
C HIS A 370 -25.63 14.99 -8.01
N GLU A 371 -24.96 14.65 -9.12
CA GLU A 371 -24.31 13.33 -9.26
C GLU A 371 -23.23 13.13 -8.19
N GLN A 372 -22.45 14.18 -7.91
CA GLN A 372 -21.43 14.13 -6.89
C GLN A 372 -22.01 14.03 -5.48
N TRP A 373 -23.11 14.73 -5.22
CA TRP A 373 -23.86 14.65 -3.96
C TRP A 373 -24.50 13.28 -3.75
N GLY A 374 -24.90 12.60 -4.82
CA GLY A 374 -25.39 11.22 -4.77
C GLY A 374 -24.34 10.21 -4.26
N ARG A 375 -23.05 10.59 -4.28
CA ARG A 375 -21.92 9.80 -3.77
C ARG A 375 -21.47 10.29 -2.38
N LYS A 376 -22.42 10.72 -1.56
CA LYS A 376 -22.13 11.27 -0.23
C LYS A 376 -21.50 10.24 0.70
N VAL A 377 -20.35 10.58 1.27
CA VAL A 377 -19.73 9.88 2.40
C VAL A 377 -19.95 10.71 3.66
N PHE A 378 -20.47 10.10 4.72
CA PHE A 378 -20.77 10.75 6.00
C PHE A 378 -19.61 10.68 7.00
N GLU A 379 -18.84 9.59 6.94
CA GLU A 379 -17.65 9.38 7.74
C GLU A 379 -16.64 8.57 6.91
N VAL A 380 -15.34 8.80 7.11
CA VAL A 380 -14.28 8.14 6.36
C VAL A 380 -13.55 7.15 7.26
N ALA A 381 -13.64 5.85 6.95
CA ALA A 381 -12.91 4.81 7.66
C ALA A 381 -11.43 4.76 7.28
N GLY A 382 -11.13 5.01 6.00
CA GLY A 382 -9.77 4.90 5.46
C GLY A 382 -9.59 5.64 4.14
N THR A 383 -8.36 6.08 3.87
CA THR A 383 -7.94 6.54 2.54
C THR A 383 -6.58 5.95 2.21
N GLN A 384 -6.37 5.58 0.95
CA GLN A 384 -5.05 5.11 0.50
C GLN A 384 -4.76 5.50 -0.93
N THR A 385 -3.47 5.65 -1.24
CA THR A 385 -2.99 5.94 -2.59
C THR A 385 -1.77 5.10 -2.97
N ASP A 386 -1.68 4.72 -4.25
CA ASP A 386 -0.45 4.24 -4.89
C ASP A 386 0.20 5.35 -5.75
N GLY A 387 -0.17 6.62 -5.54
CA GLY A 387 0.25 7.79 -6.31
C GLY A 387 -0.50 8.01 -7.62
N ARG A 388 -1.26 7.02 -8.11
CA ARG A 388 -2.08 7.13 -9.33
C ARG A 388 -3.57 6.99 -9.02
N TRP A 389 -3.91 6.03 -8.18
CA TRP A 389 -5.24 5.74 -7.71
C TRP A 389 -5.39 6.20 -6.26
N VAL A 390 -6.62 6.53 -5.89
CA VAL A 390 -7.01 6.85 -4.52
C VAL A 390 -8.29 6.11 -4.19
N ILE A 391 -8.31 5.45 -3.04
CA ILE A 391 -9.48 4.81 -2.48
C ILE A 391 -9.94 5.61 -1.28
N LEU A 392 -11.24 5.92 -1.23
CA LEU A 392 -11.92 6.45 -0.06
C LEU A 392 -12.90 5.40 0.46
N ALA A 393 -12.66 4.90 1.67
CA ALA A 393 -13.55 3.94 2.32
C ALA A 393 -14.52 4.67 3.25
N PRO A 394 -15.85 4.51 3.05
CA PRO A 394 -16.83 5.03 3.99
C PRO A 394 -16.77 4.27 5.33
N SER A 395 -17.15 4.96 6.39
CA SER A 395 -17.46 4.39 7.71
C SER A 395 -18.97 4.52 7.97
N ASP A 396 -19.44 3.74 8.92
CA ASP A 396 -20.84 3.76 9.34
C ASP A 396 -21.07 4.91 10.32
N SER A 397 -21.89 5.88 9.93
CA SER A 397 -22.33 6.94 10.83
C SER A 397 -23.50 6.39 11.63
N VAL A 398 -23.29 6.07 12.90
CA VAL A 398 -24.42 5.99 13.84
C VAL A 398 -24.94 7.42 13.98
N ALA A 399 -25.86 7.83 13.11
CA ALA A 399 -26.52 9.10 13.22
C ALA A 399 -27.26 9.13 14.57
N PRO A 400 -26.99 10.09 15.48
CA PRO A 400 -27.86 10.31 16.61
C PRO A 400 -29.16 10.91 16.08
N HIS A 401 -30.23 10.12 16.10
CA HIS A 401 -31.62 10.55 15.97
C HIS A 401 -32.05 11.10 14.59
N THR A 402 -32.43 10.20 13.70
CA THR A 402 -33.62 10.42 12.86
C THR A 402 -34.69 9.43 13.32
N PRO A 403 -35.89 9.88 13.74
CA PRO A 403 -36.95 8.95 14.09
C PRO A 403 -37.38 8.22 12.82
N SER A 404 -37.07 6.92 12.76
CA SER A 404 -37.54 6.03 11.72
C SER A 404 -39.06 5.93 11.80
N THR A 405 -39.77 6.63 10.92
CA THR A 405 -41.15 6.28 10.60
C THR A 405 -41.16 4.86 10.05
N SER A 406 -41.85 3.99 10.78
CA SER A 406 -42.09 2.58 10.55
C SER A 406 -42.28 2.17 9.09
N SER A 407 -41.47 1.24 8.62
CA SER A 407 -41.94 0.15 7.77
C SER A 407 -41.20 -1.14 8.14
N SER A 408 -41.98 -2.11 8.60
CA SER A 408 -41.56 -3.46 8.94
C SER A 408 -41.08 -4.19 7.69
N GLY A 409 -39.76 -4.30 7.55
CA GLY A 409 -39.08 -5.24 6.68
C GLY A 409 -37.73 -5.54 7.33
N ALA A 410 -37.41 -6.81 7.57
CA ALA A 410 -36.12 -7.23 8.10
C ALA A 410 -35.01 -6.86 7.09
N SER A 411 -34.49 -5.65 7.18
CA SER A 411 -33.31 -5.22 6.44
C SER A 411 -32.08 -5.74 7.16
N SER A 412 -31.20 -6.44 6.43
CA SER A 412 -29.82 -6.71 6.82
C SER A 412 -29.25 -5.53 7.63
N PRO A 413 -28.62 -5.74 8.80
CA PRO A 413 -28.05 -4.64 9.60
C PRO A 413 -26.89 -3.91 8.88
N TYR A 414 -26.50 -4.39 7.71
CA TYR A 414 -25.37 -3.95 6.92
C TYR A 414 -25.87 -3.47 5.55
N THR A 415 -25.93 -2.15 5.37
CA THR A 415 -26.12 -1.50 4.07
C THR A 415 -24.83 -1.59 3.24
N ASP A 416 -24.94 -1.86 1.93
CA ASP A 416 -23.79 -1.87 1.02
C ASP A 416 -23.00 -0.55 1.14
N MET A 417 -21.71 -0.66 1.50
CA MET A 417 -20.82 0.48 1.76
C MET A 417 -19.66 0.46 0.76
N PRO A 418 -19.93 0.83 -0.51
CA PRO A 418 -18.94 0.68 -1.56
C PRO A 418 -17.76 1.63 -1.36
N LEU A 419 -16.56 1.15 -1.69
CA LEU A 419 -15.37 1.99 -1.73
C LEU A 419 -15.44 2.93 -2.94
N GLN A 420 -15.05 4.19 -2.77
CA GLN A 420 -14.99 5.14 -3.87
C GLN A 420 -13.59 5.16 -4.49
N LEU A 421 -13.51 4.92 -5.80
CA LEU A 421 -12.26 4.94 -6.56
C LEU A 421 -12.10 6.27 -7.30
N TYR A 422 -10.95 6.91 -7.11
CA TYR A 422 -10.54 8.11 -7.80
C TYR A 422 -9.20 7.92 -8.51
N ARG A 423 -9.02 8.65 -9.61
CA ARG A 423 -7.76 8.71 -10.37
C ARG A 423 -7.12 10.09 -10.19
N ILE A 424 -5.83 10.09 -9.90
CA ILE A 424 -5.00 11.29 -9.88
C ILE A 424 -4.40 11.49 -11.28
N SER A 425 -4.53 12.70 -11.80
CA SER A 425 -3.79 13.14 -12.98
C SER A 425 -2.97 14.37 -12.61
N PHE A 426 -1.66 14.27 -12.76
CA PHE A 426 -0.75 15.39 -12.55
C PHE A 426 -0.63 16.23 -13.82
N PRO A 427 -0.51 17.56 -13.69
CA PRO A 427 -0.20 18.41 -14.82
C PRO A 427 1.16 18.05 -15.41
N SER A 428 1.28 18.17 -16.74
CA SER A 428 2.54 17.98 -17.46
C SER A 428 3.63 18.90 -16.90
N ALA A 429 4.90 18.51 -16.99
CA ALA A 429 6.03 19.38 -16.65
C ALA A 429 6.07 20.68 -17.47
N THR A 430 5.45 20.67 -18.66
CA THR A 430 5.28 21.83 -19.55
C THR A 430 4.05 22.69 -19.25
N ALA A 431 3.20 22.29 -18.29
CA ALA A 431 2.02 23.05 -17.93
C ALA A 431 2.38 24.30 -17.12
N ASN A 432 1.53 25.33 -17.21
CA ASN A 432 1.69 26.57 -16.43
C ASN A 432 1.88 26.28 -14.94
N SER A 433 2.66 27.11 -14.25
CA SER A 433 2.99 26.95 -12.83
C SER A 433 1.78 26.90 -11.88
N THR A 434 0.60 27.33 -12.35
CA THR A 434 -0.68 27.30 -11.61
C THR A 434 -1.47 26.01 -11.77
N ALA A 435 -1.07 25.11 -12.67
CA ALA A 435 -1.80 23.86 -12.89
C ALA A 435 -1.69 22.96 -11.65
N THR A 436 -2.83 22.53 -11.12
CA THR A 436 -2.93 21.66 -9.94
C THR A 436 -3.19 20.21 -10.36
N PRO A 437 -2.87 19.22 -9.50
CA PRO A 437 -3.32 17.86 -9.73
C PRO A 437 -4.85 17.82 -9.83
N LYS A 438 -5.40 16.96 -10.67
CA LYS A 438 -6.84 16.72 -10.77
C LYS A 438 -7.16 15.35 -10.21
N LEU A 439 -8.23 15.27 -9.42
CA LEU A 439 -8.69 14.05 -8.79
C LEU A 439 -10.11 13.74 -9.31
N THR A 440 -10.23 12.70 -10.12
CA THR A 440 -11.46 12.36 -10.84
C THR A 440 -12.08 11.09 -10.28
N PHE A 441 -13.36 11.14 -9.91
CA PHE A 441 -14.10 9.94 -9.57
C PHE A 441 -14.14 9.00 -10.78
N VAL A 442 -13.99 7.70 -10.53
CA VAL A 442 -14.02 6.67 -11.58
C VAL A 442 -15.19 5.73 -11.39
N ARG A 443 -15.33 5.10 -10.21
CA ARG A 443 -16.43 4.17 -9.91
C ARG A 443 -16.51 3.83 -8.41
N ASN A 444 -17.61 3.18 -8.04
CA ASN A 444 -17.77 2.51 -6.76
C ASN A 444 -17.31 1.05 -6.86
N LEU A 445 -16.61 0.56 -5.83
CA LEU A 445 -16.21 -0.84 -5.69
C LEU A 445 -17.11 -1.51 -4.66
N HIS A 446 -18.03 -2.32 -5.14
CA HIS A 446 -19.01 -3.04 -4.31
C HIS A 446 -18.42 -4.37 -3.81
N GLY A 447 -18.95 -4.85 -2.69
CA GLY A 447 -18.59 -6.14 -2.10
C GLY A 447 -18.55 -6.11 -0.58
N HIS A 448 -18.15 -4.98 0.02
CA HIS A 448 -18.20 -4.80 1.46
C HIS A 448 -19.62 -4.53 1.93
N THR A 449 -20.08 -5.37 2.85
CA THR A 449 -21.34 -5.18 3.56
C THR A 449 -21.17 -4.24 4.75
N GLY A 450 -19.95 -4.05 5.27
CA GLY A 450 -19.69 -3.23 6.45
C GLY A 450 -18.52 -2.24 6.30
N PRO A 451 -18.24 -1.45 7.35
CA PRO A 451 -17.14 -0.49 7.36
C PRO A 451 -15.79 -1.21 7.21
N THR A 452 -14.88 -0.56 6.49
CA THR A 452 -13.53 -1.08 6.27
C THR A 452 -12.66 -0.85 7.51
N ALA A 453 -11.92 -1.88 7.92
CA ALA A 453 -10.95 -1.82 8.99
C ALA A 453 -9.54 -1.48 8.50
N ALA A 454 -9.15 -2.03 7.35
CA ALA A 454 -7.82 -1.82 6.77
C ALA A 454 -7.88 -1.77 5.24
N LEU A 455 -6.98 -0.98 4.66
CA LEU A 455 -6.77 -0.90 3.22
C LEU A 455 -5.29 -1.13 2.91
N ALA A 456 -5.04 -1.77 1.77
CA ALA A 456 -3.76 -1.74 1.09
C ALA A 456 -3.98 -1.40 -0.40
N LEU A 457 -3.14 -0.55 -0.98
CA LEU A 457 -3.19 -0.15 -2.38
C LEU A 457 -1.78 -0.10 -2.96
N ALA A 458 -1.57 -0.84 -4.04
CA ALA A 458 -0.33 -0.87 -4.81
C ALA A 458 -0.61 -1.36 -6.24
N ASP A 459 0.07 -0.79 -7.23
CA ASP A 459 0.02 -1.23 -8.63
C ASP A 459 -1.39 -1.39 -9.21
N GLY A 460 -2.28 -0.43 -8.96
CA GLY A 460 -3.66 -0.52 -9.44
C GLY A 460 -4.42 -1.74 -8.90
N ARG A 461 -3.99 -2.29 -7.76
CA ARG A 461 -4.73 -3.30 -6.99
C ARG A 461 -5.05 -2.75 -5.61
N CYS A 462 -6.31 -2.89 -5.21
CA CYS A 462 -6.74 -2.61 -3.85
C CYS A 462 -7.03 -3.92 -3.14
N VAL A 463 -6.54 -4.06 -1.91
CA VAL A 463 -6.94 -5.08 -0.95
C VAL A 463 -7.58 -4.35 0.22
N SER A 464 -8.66 -4.90 0.73
CA SER A 464 -9.38 -4.31 1.86
C SER A 464 -9.81 -5.39 2.83
N VAL A 465 -9.90 -5.01 4.10
CA VAL A 465 -10.37 -5.87 5.18
C VAL A 465 -11.54 -5.17 5.86
N GLY A 466 -12.70 -5.81 5.90
CA GLY A 466 -13.88 -5.33 6.61
C GLY A 466 -13.75 -5.54 8.12
N ARG A 467 -14.51 -4.80 8.93
CA ARG A 467 -14.58 -5.06 10.39
C ARG A 467 -15.17 -6.43 10.73
N ASP A 468 -15.94 -7.01 9.82
CA ASP A 468 -16.46 -8.38 9.86
C ASP A 468 -15.39 -9.45 9.53
N GLY A 469 -14.17 -9.03 9.18
CA GLY A 469 -13.07 -9.91 8.79
C GLY A 469 -13.11 -10.37 7.33
N SER A 470 -14.09 -9.92 6.55
CA SER A 470 -14.14 -10.21 5.11
C SER A 470 -12.97 -9.52 4.40
N ILE A 471 -12.44 -10.16 3.35
CA ILE A 471 -11.34 -9.61 2.55
C ILE A 471 -11.73 -9.60 1.10
N TRP A 472 -11.58 -8.44 0.49
CA TRP A 472 -11.85 -8.20 -0.91
C TRP A 472 -10.63 -7.65 -1.62
N VAL A 473 -10.48 -8.05 -2.89
CA VAL A 473 -9.44 -7.56 -3.78
C VAL A 473 -10.06 -7.04 -5.06
N TRP A 474 -9.57 -5.91 -5.55
CA TRP A 474 -9.98 -5.34 -6.84
C TRP A 474 -8.79 -5.04 -7.73
N ASP A 475 -8.99 -5.26 -9.02
CA ASP A 475 -8.19 -4.68 -10.08
C ASP A 475 -8.80 -3.34 -10.50
N LEU A 476 -8.09 -2.25 -10.24
CA LEU A 476 -8.62 -0.90 -10.40
C LEU A 476 -8.66 -0.44 -11.85
N GLU A 477 -7.84 -1.03 -12.72
CA GLU A 477 -7.91 -0.74 -14.16
C GLU A 477 -9.14 -1.41 -14.76
N ALA A 478 -9.27 -2.73 -14.58
CA ALA A 478 -10.35 -3.52 -15.16
C ALA A 478 -11.69 -3.36 -14.44
N GLY A 479 -11.69 -2.89 -13.19
CA GLY A 479 -12.91 -2.76 -12.38
C GLY A 479 -13.47 -4.09 -11.88
N THR A 480 -12.66 -5.16 -11.89
CA THR A 480 -13.06 -6.49 -11.41
C THR A 480 -12.71 -6.65 -9.94
N GLY A 481 -13.61 -7.25 -9.15
CA GLY A 481 -13.39 -7.58 -7.74
C GLY A 481 -13.61 -9.05 -7.44
N ALA A 482 -12.96 -9.57 -6.40
CA ALA A 482 -13.17 -10.90 -5.88
C ALA A 482 -13.08 -10.92 -4.36
N GLN A 483 -13.96 -11.70 -3.73
CA GLN A 483 -13.88 -12.03 -2.31
C GLN A 483 -12.81 -13.10 -2.10
N VAL A 484 -11.89 -12.85 -1.18
CA VAL A 484 -10.80 -13.76 -0.81
C VAL A 484 -11.06 -14.43 0.53
N ALA A 485 -11.75 -13.74 1.43
CA ALA A 485 -12.22 -14.31 2.69
C ALA A 485 -13.65 -13.84 2.96
N PRO A 486 -14.56 -14.75 3.35
CA PRO A 486 -15.91 -14.37 3.74
C PRO A 486 -15.91 -13.64 5.08
N ALA A 487 -17.03 -12.96 5.37
CA ALA A 487 -17.31 -12.42 6.70
C ALA A 487 -17.31 -13.56 7.73
N ARG A 488 -16.84 -13.27 8.95
CA ARG A 488 -16.93 -14.24 10.05
C ARG A 488 -18.34 -14.27 10.63
N GLU A 489 -18.78 -15.44 11.06
CA GLU A 489 -20.03 -15.60 11.78
C GLU A 489 -20.00 -14.77 13.07
N GLU A 490 -21.07 -14.02 13.32
CA GLU A 490 -21.19 -13.17 14.50
C GLU A 490 -21.51 -14.03 15.72
N GLU A 491 -20.66 -13.95 16.74
CA GLU A 491 -20.98 -14.50 18.07
C GLU A 491 -21.55 -13.38 18.94
N GLU A 492 -22.76 -13.58 19.46
CA GLU A 492 -23.45 -12.60 20.32
C GLU A 492 -22.82 -12.54 21.73
N GLY A 493 -22.62 -11.33 22.27
CA GLY A 493 -22.19 -11.12 23.67
C GLY A 493 -21.12 -10.04 23.86
N SER A 494 -20.59 -9.92 25.08
CA SER A 494 -19.54 -8.94 25.45
C SER A 494 -18.24 -9.11 24.64
N ALA A 495 -17.98 -10.32 24.13
CA ALA A 495 -16.88 -10.59 23.21
C ALA A 495 -16.98 -9.82 21.89
N MET A 496 -18.19 -9.39 21.49
CA MET A 496 -18.40 -8.67 20.23
C MET A 496 -17.77 -7.27 20.23
N GLU A 497 -17.89 -6.53 21.33
CA GLU A 497 -17.37 -5.17 21.43
C GLU A 497 -15.83 -5.17 21.48
N GLU A 498 -15.25 -6.11 22.23
CA GLU A 498 -13.80 -6.34 22.25
C GLU A 498 -13.26 -6.78 20.87
N ARG A 499 -13.95 -7.70 20.18
CA ARG A 499 -13.61 -8.09 18.81
C ARG A 499 -13.74 -6.94 17.82
N ARG A 500 -14.75 -6.07 17.94
CA ARG A 500 -14.91 -4.88 17.09
C ARG A 500 -13.74 -3.91 17.29
N ALA A 501 -13.33 -3.68 18.54
CA ALA A 501 -12.17 -2.84 18.86
C ALA A 501 -10.86 -3.43 18.29
N LEU A 502 -10.70 -4.75 18.35
CA LEU A 502 -9.53 -5.44 17.80
C LEU A 502 -9.57 -5.49 16.25
N ALA A 503 -10.75 -5.64 15.65
CA ALA A 503 -10.95 -5.57 14.21
C ALA A 503 -10.62 -4.19 13.66
N ALA A 504 -10.94 -3.11 14.38
CA ALA A 504 -10.56 -1.75 14.01
C ALA A 504 -9.03 -1.51 13.99
N LYS A 505 -8.25 -2.41 14.60
CA LYS A 505 -6.78 -2.40 14.60
C LYS A 505 -6.17 -3.31 13.52
N ALA A 506 -6.99 -3.89 12.65
CA ALA A 506 -6.51 -4.76 11.59
C ALA A 506 -5.51 -4.04 10.67
N THR A 507 -4.55 -4.78 10.16
CA THR A 507 -3.61 -4.30 9.15
C THR A 507 -3.50 -5.30 8.02
N VAL A 508 -3.27 -4.81 6.82
CA VAL A 508 -3.12 -5.64 5.64
C VAL A 508 -2.00 -5.11 4.77
N VAL A 509 -1.19 -6.02 4.24
CA VAL A 509 -0.17 -5.75 3.24
C VAL A 509 -0.24 -6.84 2.19
N PHE A 510 0.18 -6.53 0.97
CA PHE A 510 0.21 -7.52 -0.09
C PHE A 510 1.37 -7.27 -1.05
N ASP A 511 1.82 -8.34 -1.69
CA ASP A 511 2.74 -8.32 -2.82
C ASP A 511 2.05 -8.99 -4.03
N GLU A 512 2.81 -9.31 -5.08
CA GLU A 512 2.25 -9.96 -6.27
C GLU A 512 1.72 -11.37 -6.04
N ARG A 513 2.18 -12.05 -5.00
CA ARG A 513 1.92 -13.47 -4.76
C ARG A 513 1.09 -13.70 -3.51
N ARG A 514 1.06 -12.77 -2.56
CA ARG A 514 0.52 -13.00 -1.22
C ARG A 514 -0.20 -11.78 -0.66
N ILE A 515 -1.19 -12.04 0.19
CA ILE A 515 -1.76 -11.07 1.13
C ILE A 515 -1.39 -11.52 2.54
N ILE A 516 -0.94 -10.59 3.38
CA ILE A 516 -0.75 -10.83 4.81
C ILE A 516 -1.68 -9.88 5.56
N SER A 517 -2.51 -10.43 6.44
CA SER A 517 -3.44 -9.68 7.28
C SER A 517 -3.19 -9.99 8.75
N ALA A 518 -3.18 -8.97 9.60
CA ALA A 518 -3.17 -9.09 11.06
C ALA A 518 -4.49 -8.54 11.62
N GLY A 519 -5.04 -9.17 12.65
CA GLY A 519 -6.26 -8.72 13.32
C GLY A 519 -6.77 -9.72 14.34
N VAL A 520 -8.10 -9.84 14.47
CA VAL A 520 -8.79 -10.66 15.49
C VAL A 520 -8.37 -12.13 15.49
N GLY A 521 -7.90 -12.67 14.37
CA GLY A 521 -7.46 -14.08 14.26
C GLY A 521 -5.94 -14.27 14.19
N GLY A 522 -5.15 -13.30 14.62
CA GLY A 522 -3.69 -13.32 14.45
C GLY A 522 -3.25 -12.96 13.04
N VAL A 523 -2.05 -13.40 12.65
CA VAL A 523 -1.48 -13.14 11.31
C VAL A 523 -1.75 -14.31 10.37
N VAL A 524 -2.39 -13.98 9.25
CA VAL A 524 -2.79 -14.94 8.21
C VAL A 524 -2.12 -14.54 6.91
N VAL A 525 -1.44 -15.50 6.29
CA VAL A 525 -0.85 -15.39 4.96
C VAL A 525 -1.75 -16.11 3.97
N ARG A 526 -2.09 -15.42 2.87
CA ARG A 526 -2.86 -15.97 1.76
C ARG A 526 -2.00 -15.96 0.52
N ASN A 527 -1.66 -17.13 0.00
CA ASN A 527 -0.77 -17.32 -1.14
C ASN A 527 -1.56 -17.62 -2.43
N PHE A 528 -1.33 -16.81 -3.45
CA PHE A 528 -1.92 -16.92 -4.78
C PHE A 528 -1.02 -17.69 -5.75
N ASP A 529 0.18 -18.11 -5.33
CA ASP A 529 1.04 -19.03 -6.07
C ASP A 529 0.76 -20.50 -5.77
N ILE A 530 -0.37 -20.99 -6.27
CA ILE A 530 -0.79 -22.39 -6.11
C ILE A 530 -0.82 -23.10 -7.45
#